data_AF-A0A966ID82-F1
#
_entry.id   AF-A0A966ID82-F1
#
_cell.length_a   1.000
_cell.length_b   1.000
_cell.length_c   1.000
_cell.angle_alpha   90.00
_cell.angle_beta   90.00
_cell.angle_gamma   90.00
#
_symmetry.space_group_name_H-M   'P 1'
#
loop_
_entity.id
_entity.type
_entity.pdbx_description
1 polymer ?
#
loop_
_entity_poly.entity_id
_entity_poly.type
_entity_poly.pdbx_seq_one_letter_code
_entity_poly.pdbx_strand_id
1 'polypeptide(L)'
;MDTDYSVPFNRHAWTDSEEMVQLVETIFTSLPAKTQQELIGRSNNKGSMGVKDILRIILADLYSTYRRDPKLCTGFARKHTDWTVKDRYNGQGIPRKIVDVVDALKKARYLRYEPGKSRKVGDDVNKRSRIQPTKNLKDLFKRLEVKSSSIINNHKRETILLRDKDADDENTVSIKYEDTPATIRMRKVVESYNEMMLKHHVDVASLRKPIFVREHTNEKGEVTKEVIPIGPDHMFTYRIFSRGDTKFRKHGRWYGGFW
;
A
#
# COMPACT_ATOMS: atom_id res chain seq x y z
N MET A 1 11.99 14.86 7.59
CA MET A 1 11.11 14.12 6.65
C MET A 1 9.85 14.94 6.51
N ASP A 2 9.38 15.26 5.31
CA ASP A 2 8.05 15.89 5.19
C ASP A 2 6.99 14.78 5.35
N THR A 3 6.35 14.72 6.51
CA THR A 3 5.38 13.67 6.83
C THR A 3 3.99 13.89 6.20
N ASP A 4 3.72 15.11 5.72
CA ASP A 4 2.46 15.48 5.08
C ASP A 4 2.53 15.27 3.56
N TYR A 5 3.73 15.40 2.98
CA TYR A 5 4.01 14.95 1.62
C TYR A 5 4.19 13.42 1.56
N SER A 6 3.07 12.69 1.58
CA SER A 6 3.06 11.24 1.70
C SER A 6 1.91 10.54 0.99
N VAL A 7 2.12 9.27 0.64
CA VAL A 7 1.12 8.34 0.11
C VAL A 7 1.01 7.10 1.01
N PRO A 8 -0.14 6.40 1.06
CA PRO A 8 -0.26 5.18 1.85
C PRO A 8 0.62 4.04 1.27
N PHE A 9 1.14 3.19 2.16
CA PHE A 9 1.84 1.96 1.76
C PHE A 9 0.95 1.06 0.91
N ASN A 10 1.41 0.71 -0.29
CA ASN A 10 0.71 -0.19 -1.17
C ASN A 10 1.02 -1.66 -0.84
N ARG A 11 0.17 -2.26 -0.02
CA ARG A 11 0.26 -3.70 0.31
C ARG A 11 -0.05 -4.64 -0.87
N HIS A 12 -0.39 -4.11 -2.05
CA HIS A 12 -0.66 -4.86 -3.27
C HIS A 12 0.44 -4.67 -4.32
N ALA A 13 1.54 -3.99 -3.97
CA ALA A 13 2.72 -3.93 -4.81
C ALA A 13 3.36 -5.32 -4.92
N TRP A 14 3.66 -5.75 -6.14
CA TRP A 14 4.36 -6.98 -6.45
C TRP A 14 5.15 -6.83 -7.75
N THR A 15 6.20 -7.60 -7.92
CA THR A 15 6.92 -7.72 -9.18
C THR A 15 7.67 -9.05 -9.21
N ASP A 16 7.84 -9.61 -10.40
CA ASP A 16 8.67 -10.79 -10.64
C ASP A 16 9.95 -10.43 -11.41
N SER A 17 10.27 -9.13 -11.53
CA SER A 17 11.53 -8.66 -12.12
C SER A 17 12.73 -9.28 -11.41
N GLU A 18 13.64 -9.85 -12.19
CA GLU A 18 14.87 -10.46 -11.70
C GLU A 18 15.74 -9.45 -10.94
N GLU A 19 15.80 -8.21 -11.44
CA GLU A 19 16.54 -7.12 -10.81
C GLU A 19 16.01 -6.83 -9.41
N MET A 20 14.69 -6.79 -9.22
CA MET A 20 14.09 -6.61 -7.89
C MET A 20 14.36 -7.81 -6.98
N VAL A 21 14.30 -9.04 -7.52
CA VAL A 21 14.63 -10.25 -6.75
C VAL A 21 16.09 -10.24 -6.29
N GLN A 22 17.02 -9.86 -7.15
CA GLN A 22 18.43 -9.71 -6.81
C GLN A 22 18.66 -8.60 -5.77
N LEU A 23 17.92 -7.48 -5.86
CA LEU A 23 17.97 -6.43 -4.85
C LEU A 23 17.47 -6.93 -3.47
N VAL A 24 16.36 -7.68 -3.46
CA VAL A 24 15.85 -8.34 -2.24
C VAL A 24 16.92 -9.24 -1.62
N GLU A 25 17.58 -10.05 -2.44
CA GLU A 25 18.65 -10.95 -1.95
C GLU A 25 19.82 -10.18 -1.37
N THR A 26 20.25 -9.14 -2.08
CA THR A 26 21.36 -8.26 -1.68
C THR A 26 21.08 -7.59 -0.33
N ILE A 27 19.89 -7.02 -0.17
CA ILE A 27 19.47 -6.37 1.07
C ILE A 27 19.30 -7.38 2.20
N PHE A 28 18.74 -8.56 1.92
CA PHE A 28 18.55 -9.58 2.95
C PHE A 28 19.89 -10.10 3.48
N THR A 29 20.83 -10.40 2.57
CA THR A 29 22.15 -10.93 2.91
C THR A 29 23.03 -9.90 3.62
N SER A 30 22.82 -8.60 3.39
CA SER A 30 23.54 -7.54 4.10
C SER A 30 23.09 -7.33 5.54
N LEU A 31 21.94 -7.88 5.95
CA LEU A 31 21.49 -7.81 7.35
C LEU A 31 22.39 -8.68 8.24
N PRO A 32 22.57 -8.35 9.53
CA PRO A 32 23.32 -9.19 10.46
C PRO A 32 22.75 -10.62 10.49
N ALA A 33 23.61 -11.64 10.55
CA ALA A 33 23.19 -13.04 10.54
C ALA A 33 22.13 -13.37 11.61
N LYS A 34 22.25 -12.79 12.81
CA LYS A 34 21.26 -12.90 13.88
C LYS A 34 19.88 -12.36 13.44
N THR A 35 19.84 -11.20 12.80
CA THR A 35 18.61 -10.60 12.28
C THR A 35 18.01 -11.43 11.14
N GLN A 36 18.83 -11.99 10.26
CA GLN A 36 18.34 -12.91 9.22
C GLN A 36 17.66 -14.14 9.84
N GLN A 37 18.28 -14.76 10.84
CA GLN A 37 17.73 -15.92 11.56
C GLN A 37 16.43 -15.58 12.29
N GLU A 38 16.36 -14.42 12.96
CA GLU A 38 15.16 -13.94 13.65
C GLU A 38 13.99 -13.74 12.68
N LEU A 39 14.24 -13.13 11.51
CA LEU A 39 13.20 -12.87 10.51
C LEU A 39 12.71 -14.14 9.79
N ILE A 40 13.63 -15.05 9.46
CA ILE A 40 13.26 -16.36 8.90
C ILE A 40 12.39 -17.11 9.92
N GLY A 41 12.80 -17.08 11.19
CA GLY A 41 12.13 -17.79 12.28
C GLY A 41 12.37 -19.30 12.22
N ARG A 42 11.94 -20.01 13.27
CA ARG A 42 11.95 -21.48 13.32
C ARG A 42 10.69 -22.04 12.64
N SER A 43 10.67 -23.34 12.32
CA SER A 43 9.56 -24.06 11.65
C SER A 43 8.15 -23.53 11.99
N ASN A 44 7.80 -23.50 13.27
CA ASN A 44 6.45 -23.11 13.72
C ASN A 44 6.17 -21.60 13.65
N ASN A 45 7.21 -20.76 13.52
CA ASN A 45 7.15 -19.30 13.45
C ASN A 45 7.47 -18.75 12.05
N LYS A 46 7.63 -19.63 11.05
CA LYS A 46 8.03 -19.24 9.69
C LYS A 46 7.00 -18.29 9.05
N GLY A 47 5.75 -18.35 9.50
CA GLY A 47 4.66 -17.52 9.01
C GLY A 47 4.16 -18.01 7.65
N SER A 48 3.01 -17.52 7.20
CA SER A 48 2.40 -17.92 5.92
C SER A 48 3.14 -17.40 4.68
N MET A 49 4.04 -16.43 4.84
CA MET A 49 4.76 -15.75 3.76
C MET A 49 6.25 -15.67 4.11
N GLY A 50 7.11 -15.94 3.12
CA GLY A 50 8.56 -15.86 3.29
C GLY A 50 9.05 -14.43 3.52
N VAL A 51 10.10 -14.26 4.33
CA VAL A 51 10.68 -12.93 4.61
C VAL A 51 11.10 -12.20 3.34
N LYS A 52 11.61 -12.92 2.33
CA LYS A 52 12.03 -12.34 1.05
C LYS A 52 10.83 -11.83 0.23
N ASP A 53 9.68 -12.48 0.30
CA ASP A 53 8.45 -11.99 -0.35
C ASP A 53 7.92 -10.74 0.36
N ILE A 54 7.97 -10.71 1.69
CA ILE A 54 7.64 -9.51 2.48
C ILE A 54 8.57 -8.35 2.10
N LEU A 55 9.87 -8.60 2.03
CA LEU A 55 10.85 -7.61 1.56
C LEU A 55 10.54 -7.14 0.14
N ARG A 56 10.19 -8.06 -0.76
CA ARG A 56 9.84 -7.74 -2.14
C ARG A 56 8.66 -6.79 -2.22
N ILE A 57 7.59 -7.05 -1.46
CA ILE A 57 6.41 -6.16 -1.39
C ILE A 57 6.82 -4.76 -0.89
N ILE A 58 7.62 -4.69 0.19
CA ILE A 58 8.11 -3.42 0.73
C ILE A 58 8.92 -2.66 -0.32
N LEU A 59 9.90 -3.32 -0.95
CA LEU A 59 10.80 -2.69 -1.89
C LEU A 59 10.10 -2.30 -3.19
N ALA A 60 9.14 -3.08 -3.67
CA ALA A 60 8.34 -2.75 -4.85
C ALA A 60 7.50 -1.47 -4.63
N ASP A 61 6.81 -1.35 -3.48
CA ASP A 61 6.07 -0.14 -3.12
C ASP A 61 6.98 1.08 -2.98
N LEU A 62 8.09 0.93 -2.24
CA LEU A 62 9.03 2.01 -1.99
C LEU A 62 9.75 2.46 -3.26
N TYR A 63 10.09 1.53 -4.16
CA TYR A 63 10.68 1.85 -5.46
C TYR A 63 9.68 2.62 -6.32
N SER A 64 8.43 2.15 -6.42
CA SER A 64 7.37 2.84 -7.17
C SER A 64 7.10 4.25 -6.62
N THR A 65 7.15 4.41 -5.29
CA THR A 65 7.05 5.71 -4.61
C THR A 65 8.26 6.61 -4.92
N TYR A 66 9.48 6.07 -4.85
CA TYR A 66 10.71 6.78 -5.15
C TYR A 66 10.80 7.25 -6.60
N ARG A 67 10.36 6.42 -7.56
CA ARG A 67 10.36 6.75 -8.99
C ARG A 67 9.43 7.92 -9.33
N ARG A 68 8.34 8.09 -8.59
CA ARG A 68 7.41 9.22 -8.76
C ARG A 68 7.99 10.51 -8.19
N ASP A 69 8.44 10.48 -6.94
CA ASP A 69 9.19 11.58 -6.34
C ASP A 69 10.09 11.06 -5.19
N PRO A 70 11.42 11.21 -5.27
CA PRO A 70 12.35 10.80 -4.21
C PRO A 70 12.12 11.45 -2.84
N LYS A 71 11.36 12.55 -2.76
CA LYS A 71 11.00 13.25 -1.51
C LYS A 71 9.71 12.72 -0.88
N LEU A 72 8.93 11.91 -1.59
CA LEU A 72 7.66 11.37 -1.13
C LEU A 72 7.87 10.35 0.00
N CYS A 73 7.02 10.41 1.02
CA CYS A 73 7.03 9.47 2.14
C CYS A 73 5.92 8.43 1.99
N THR A 74 6.11 7.27 2.62
CA THR A 74 5.10 6.21 2.64
C THR A 74 4.48 6.08 4.03
N GLY A 75 3.16 6.22 4.11
CA GLY A 75 2.35 5.99 5.30
C GLY A 75 2.24 4.50 5.63
N PHE A 76 2.91 4.07 6.69
CA PHE A 76 3.01 2.66 7.05
C PHE A 76 2.17 2.33 8.29
N ALA A 77 1.38 1.26 8.18
CA ALA A 77 0.51 0.75 9.23
C ALA A 77 1.26 -0.25 10.11
N ARG A 78 1.13 -0.15 11.43
CA ARG A 78 1.92 -0.96 12.39
C ARG A 78 1.07 -1.80 13.34
N LYS A 79 -0.24 -1.56 13.41
CA LYS A 79 -1.10 -2.28 14.37
C LYS A 79 -1.22 -3.73 13.93
N HIS A 80 -1.43 -4.63 14.89
CA HIS A 80 -1.61 -6.05 14.59
C HIS A 80 -2.81 -6.29 13.66
N THR A 81 -3.92 -5.59 13.92
CA THR A 81 -5.17 -5.69 13.16
C THR A 81 -5.03 -5.29 11.69
N ASP A 82 -4.08 -4.39 11.36
CA ASP A 82 -3.81 -3.96 9.97
C ASP A 82 -3.25 -5.08 9.08
N TRP A 83 -2.74 -6.18 9.68
CA TRP A 83 -2.00 -7.26 9.00
C TRP A 83 -2.59 -8.65 9.28
N THR A 84 -3.92 -8.71 9.46
CA THR A 84 -4.64 -9.97 9.58
C THR A 84 -4.50 -10.76 8.28
N VAL A 85 -3.97 -11.98 8.34
CA VAL A 85 -3.65 -12.80 7.14
C VAL A 85 -4.90 -13.22 6.38
N LYS A 86 -5.92 -13.72 7.09
CA LYS A 86 -7.22 -14.13 6.50
C LYS A 86 -8.17 -12.95 6.39
N ASP A 87 -7.70 -11.86 5.81
CA ASP A 87 -8.48 -10.66 5.56
C ASP A 87 -8.68 -10.45 4.06
N ARG A 88 -9.94 -10.29 3.63
CA ARG A 88 -10.30 -10.05 2.22
C ARG A 88 -9.53 -8.87 1.63
N TYR A 89 -9.29 -7.82 2.42
CA TYR A 89 -8.61 -6.61 1.98
C TYR A 89 -7.08 -6.69 2.16
N ASN A 90 -6.57 -7.78 2.73
CA ASN A 90 -5.16 -8.17 2.69
C ASN A 90 -4.98 -9.33 1.70
N GLY A 91 -5.33 -9.12 0.42
CA GLY A 91 -5.39 -10.21 -0.57
C GLY A 91 -4.05 -10.90 -0.87
N GLN A 92 -2.91 -10.30 -0.51
CA GLN A 92 -1.60 -10.99 -0.54
C GLN A 92 -1.35 -11.87 0.69
N GLY A 93 -2.15 -11.77 1.75
CA GLY A 93 -1.99 -12.53 2.99
C GLY A 93 -0.77 -12.12 3.81
N ILE A 94 -0.39 -10.84 3.76
CA ILE A 94 0.82 -10.33 4.42
C ILE A 94 0.67 -10.47 5.94
N PRO A 95 1.56 -11.20 6.63
CA PRO A 95 1.52 -11.35 8.08
C PRO A 95 2.11 -10.12 8.78
N ARG A 96 1.80 -9.99 10.08
CA ARG A 96 2.36 -8.94 10.96
C ARG A 96 3.90 -8.89 10.99
N LYS A 97 4.59 -9.96 10.57
CA LYS A 97 6.04 -10.00 10.36
C LYS A 97 6.57 -8.85 9.48
N ILE A 98 5.73 -8.25 8.61
CA ILE A 98 6.11 -7.07 7.82
C ILE A 98 6.65 -5.90 8.63
N VAL A 99 6.13 -5.63 9.84
CA VAL A 99 6.69 -4.52 10.64
C VAL A 99 8.04 -4.90 11.24
N ASP A 100 8.29 -6.18 11.54
CA ASP A 100 9.59 -6.63 12.04
C ASP A 100 10.65 -6.51 10.93
N VAL A 101 10.26 -6.80 9.68
CA VAL A 101 11.10 -6.55 8.49
C VAL A 101 11.39 -5.05 8.31
N VAL A 102 10.36 -4.18 8.43
CA VAL A 102 10.55 -2.73 8.37
C VAL A 102 11.48 -2.23 9.48
N ASP A 103 11.36 -2.77 10.69
CA ASP A 103 12.22 -2.42 11.83
C ASP A 103 13.67 -2.88 11.62
N ALA A 104 13.88 -4.04 11.01
CA ALA A 104 15.20 -4.51 10.60
C ALA A 104 15.83 -3.59 9.54
N LEU A 105 15.06 -3.19 8.51
CA LEU A 105 15.52 -2.26 7.47
C LEU A 105 15.83 -0.87 8.04
N LYS A 106 15.04 -0.40 9.01
CA LYS A 106 15.32 0.83 9.76
C LYS A 106 16.64 0.72 10.53
N LYS A 107 16.85 -0.37 11.28
CA LYS A 107 18.08 -0.61 12.06
C LYS A 107 19.31 -0.67 11.15
N ALA A 108 19.18 -1.29 9.98
CA ALA A 108 20.22 -1.37 8.95
C ALA A 108 20.38 -0.07 8.14
N ARG A 109 19.68 1.01 8.49
CA ARG A 109 19.74 2.33 7.83
C ARG A 109 19.35 2.31 6.35
N TYR A 110 18.49 1.39 5.91
CA TYR A 110 17.83 1.44 4.60
C TYR A 110 16.59 2.34 4.61
N LEU A 111 15.93 2.47 5.77
CA LEU A 111 14.73 3.30 5.93
C LEU A 111 14.93 4.38 7.00
N ARG A 112 14.54 5.62 6.67
CA ARG A 112 14.16 6.59 7.70
C ARG A 112 12.76 6.25 8.19
N TYR A 113 12.50 6.52 9.45
CA TYR A 113 11.24 6.22 10.10
C TYR A 113 10.84 7.38 11.00
N GLU A 114 9.62 7.89 10.81
CA GLU A 114 8.97 8.82 11.73
C GLU A 114 7.78 8.10 12.40
N PRO A 115 7.70 8.10 13.74
CA PRO A 115 6.61 7.45 14.44
C PRO A 115 5.27 8.13 14.14
N GLY A 116 4.20 7.33 14.15
CA GLY A 116 2.85 7.84 14.13
C GLY A 116 2.46 8.45 15.48
N LYS A 117 1.36 9.20 15.49
CA LYS A 117 0.70 9.70 16.71
C LYS A 117 -0.65 9.02 16.82
N SER A 118 -0.91 8.34 17.93
CA SER A 118 -2.25 7.80 18.20
C SER A 118 -3.04 8.85 18.96
N ARG A 119 -4.32 8.98 18.63
CA ARG A 119 -5.25 9.86 19.33
C ARG A 119 -5.34 9.44 20.81
N LYS A 120 -5.05 10.34 21.74
CA LYS A 120 -5.50 10.24 23.14
C LYS A 120 -6.78 11.07 23.32
N VAL A 121 -7.48 10.89 24.44
CA VAL A 121 -8.60 11.76 24.82
C VAL A 121 -8.10 13.22 24.86
N GLY A 122 -8.67 14.08 24.03
CA GLY A 122 -8.25 15.48 23.86
C GLY A 122 -7.29 15.77 22.71
N ASP A 123 -6.78 14.75 22.01
CA ASP A 123 -5.99 14.95 20.79
C ASP A 123 -6.87 15.05 19.54
N ASP A 124 -6.50 15.99 18.65
CA ASP A 124 -7.15 16.19 17.36
C ASP A 124 -6.53 15.35 16.22
N VAL A 125 -5.43 14.61 16.47
CA VAL A 125 -4.61 14.02 15.39
C VAL A 125 -4.32 12.53 15.59
N ASN A 126 -4.84 11.70 14.68
CA ASN A 126 -4.41 10.31 14.47
C ASN A 126 -3.55 10.23 13.21
N LYS A 127 -2.24 10.02 13.35
CA LYS A 127 -1.29 9.98 12.22
C LYS A 127 -0.58 8.64 12.17
N ARG A 128 -0.66 7.95 11.03
CA ARG A 128 0.14 6.74 10.78
C ARG A 128 1.63 7.07 10.71
N SER A 129 2.48 6.10 11.02
CA SER A 129 3.93 6.24 10.86
C SER A 129 4.31 6.53 9.40
N ARG A 130 5.51 7.08 9.20
CA ARG A 130 6.06 7.33 7.86
C ARG A 130 7.39 6.63 7.71
N ILE A 131 7.60 6.00 6.56
CA ILE A 131 8.89 5.47 6.13
C ILE A 131 9.34 6.13 4.84
N GLN A 132 10.65 6.25 4.65
CA GLN A 132 11.24 6.74 3.41
C GLN A 132 12.61 6.09 3.19
N PRO A 133 12.97 5.72 1.95
CA PRO A 133 14.31 5.26 1.61
C PRO A 133 15.41 6.24 2.07
N THR A 134 16.44 5.76 2.74
CA THR A 134 17.66 6.54 3.01
C THR A 134 18.49 6.69 1.74
N LYS A 135 19.60 7.44 1.81
CA LYS A 135 20.57 7.50 0.70
C LYS A 135 21.03 6.10 0.27
N ASN A 136 21.30 5.20 1.22
CA ASN A 136 21.75 3.83 0.95
C ASN A 136 20.76 3.07 0.06
N LEU A 137 19.47 3.11 0.39
CA LEU A 137 18.45 2.44 -0.41
C LEU A 137 18.20 3.17 -1.74
N LYS A 138 18.22 4.51 -1.75
CA LYS A 138 18.07 5.30 -2.99
C LYS A 138 19.18 5.02 -3.98
N ASP A 139 20.42 4.86 -3.53
CA ASP A 139 21.56 4.56 -4.41
C ASP A 139 21.47 3.14 -4.99
N LEU A 140 20.86 2.19 -4.27
CA LEU A 140 20.48 0.90 -4.84
C LEU A 140 19.36 1.05 -5.88
N PHE A 141 18.31 1.81 -5.58
CA PHE A 141 17.21 2.07 -6.52
C PHE A 141 17.66 2.78 -7.80
N LYS A 142 18.65 3.68 -7.75
CA LYS A 142 19.18 4.35 -8.96
C LYS A 142 19.82 3.38 -9.95
N ARG A 143 20.43 2.31 -9.44
CA ARG A 143 21.09 1.27 -10.25
C ARG A 143 20.12 0.20 -10.75
N LEU A 144 18.85 0.27 -10.33
CA LEU A 144 17.86 -0.73 -10.62
C LEU A 144 17.15 -0.42 -11.95
N GLU A 145 17.35 -1.28 -12.94
CA GLU A 145 16.76 -1.15 -14.28
C GLU A 145 15.44 -1.91 -14.39
N VAL A 146 14.48 -1.55 -13.54
CA VAL A 146 13.15 -2.18 -13.54
C VAL A 146 12.22 -1.40 -14.46
N LYS A 147 11.67 -2.09 -15.48
CA LYS A 147 10.63 -1.51 -16.33
C LYS A 147 9.40 -1.18 -15.49
N SER A 148 8.83 0.02 -15.64
CA SER A 148 7.65 0.43 -14.88
C SER A 148 6.48 -0.56 -15.00
N SER A 149 6.30 -1.20 -16.16
CA SER A 149 5.27 -2.20 -16.41
C SER A 149 5.48 -3.53 -15.68
N SER A 150 6.69 -3.80 -15.16
CA SER A 150 6.98 -5.02 -14.42
C SER A 150 6.55 -4.97 -12.95
N ILE A 151 6.16 -3.78 -12.45
CA ILE A 151 5.64 -3.61 -11.10
C ILE A 151 4.10 -3.52 -11.16
N ILE A 152 3.46 -4.50 -10.54
CA ILE A 152 2.02 -4.59 -10.39
C ILE A 152 1.64 -3.90 -9.08
N ASN A 153 0.87 -2.81 -9.14
CA ASN A 153 0.46 -2.03 -7.96
C ASN A 153 -0.88 -2.49 -7.34
N ASN A 154 -1.51 -3.50 -7.92
CA ASN A 154 -2.85 -3.96 -7.55
C ASN A 154 -2.92 -5.50 -7.44
N HIS A 155 -1.78 -6.15 -7.17
CA HIS A 155 -1.70 -7.60 -7.07
C HIS A 155 -2.63 -8.12 -5.96
N LYS A 156 -3.58 -8.98 -6.35
CA LYS A 156 -4.61 -9.56 -5.49
C LYS A 156 -5.41 -8.50 -4.70
N ARG A 157 -5.63 -7.32 -5.28
CA ARG A 157 -6.44 -6.27 -4.67
C ARG A 157 -7.92 -6.55 -4.92
N GLU A 158 -8.73 -6.52 -3.86
CA GLU A 158 -10.18 -6.69 -3.96
C GLU A 158 -10.81 -5.56 -4.78
N THR A 159 -11.72 -5.91 -5.70
CA THR A 159 -12.41 -4.96 -6.57
C THR A 159 -13.81 -4.60 -6.06
N ILE A 160 -14.38 -5.38 -5.14
CA ILE A 160 -15.68 -5.11 -4.53
C ILE A 160 -15.50 -4.83 -3.04
N LEU A 161 -15.77 -3.60 -2.61
CA LEU A 161 -15.66 -3.17 -1.23
C LEU A 161 -17.06 -2.95 -0.64
N LEU A 162 -17.31 -3.51 0.54
CA LEU A 162 -18.47 -3.19 1.35
C LEU A 162 -18.05 -2.31 2.51
N ARG A 163 -18.61 -1.12 2.61
CA ARG A 163 -18.34 -0.13 3.65
C ARG A 163 -19.47 -0.07 4.65
N ASP A 164 -19.13 0.13 5.90
CA ASP A 164 -20.09 0.50 6.95
C ASP A 164 -19.50 1.54 7.88
N LYS A 165 -20.34 2.14 8.74
CA LYS A 165 -19.84 2.99 9.82
C LYS A 165 -18.95 2.19 10.75
N ASP A 166 -17.84 2.80 11.16
CA ASP A 166 -17.05 2.27 12.27
C ASP A 166 -17.90 2.30 13.56
N ALA A 167 -17.68 1.35 14.45
CA ALA A 167 -18.39 1.31 15.73
C ALA A 167 -17.86 2.38 16.70
N ASP A 168 -16.59 2.74 16.57
CA ASP A 168 -15.86 3.60 17.50
C ASP A 168 -15.55 4.99 16.90
N ASP A 169 -15.90 5.22 15.63
CA ASP A 169 -15.57 6.43 14.88
C ASP A 169 -16.71 6.77 13.90
N GLU A 170 -16.90 8.05 13.59
CA GLU A 170 -17.86 8.49 12.56
C GLU A 170 -17.40 8.11 11.14
N ASN A 171 -16.15 7.69 11.01
CA ASN A 171 -15.55 7.22 9.77
C ASN A 171 -16.19 5.93 9.24
N THR A 172 -16.01 5.67 7.93
CA THR A 172 -16.48 4.42 7.30
C THR A 172 -15.32 3.46 7.02
N VAL A 173 -15.49 2.21 7.45
CA VAL A 173 -14.49 1.15 7.29
C VAL A 173 -14.97 0.08 6.32
N SER A 174 -14.01 -0.64 5.73
CA SER A 174 -14.34 -1.79 4.88
C SER A 174 -14.65 -2.98 5.77
N ILE A 175 -15.83 -3.57 5.61
CA ILE A 175 -16.27 -4.74 6.36
C ILE A 175 -16.18 -5.99 5.48
N LYS A 176 -15.99 -7.15 6.11
CA LYS A 176 -15.93 -8.44 5.41
C LYS A 176 -17.31 -8.87 4.95
N TYR A 177 -17.34 -9.65 3.88
CA TYR A 177 -18.55 -10.27 3.36
C TYR A 177 -18.20 -11.60 2.68
N GLU A 178 -19.18 -12.49 2.67
CA GLU A 178 -19.10 -13.77 1.97
C GLU A 178 -19.45 -13.61 0.48
N ASP A 179 -18.76 -14.37 -0.35
CA ASP A 179 -19.02 -14.32 -1.79
C ASP A 179 -20.39 -14.93 -2.11
N THR A 180 -21.12 -14.22 -2.97
CA THR A 180 -22.39 -14.65 -3.54
C THR A 180 -22.24 -14.75 -5.07
N PRO A 181 -23.15 -15.45 -5.78
CA PRO A 181 -23.14 -15.44 -7.24
C PRO A 181 -23.18 -14.02 -7.83
N ALA A 182 -23.84 -13.07 -7.15
CA ALA A 182 -23.90 -11.68 -7.56
C ALA A 182 -22.54 -10.97 -7.39
N THR A 183 -21.88 -11.09 -6.22
CA THR A 183 -20.57 -10.45 -5.99
C THR A 183 -19.50 -11.01 -6.91
N ILE A 184 -19.52 -12.31 -7.20
CA ILE A 184 -18.61 -12.95 -8.16
C ILE A 184 -18.81 -12.37 -9.57
N ARG A 185 -20.06 -12.23 -10.03
CA ARG A 185 -20.32 -11.60 -11.35
C ARG A 185 -19.88 -10.15 -11.38
N MET A 186 -20.19 -9.37 -10.35
CA MET A 186 -19.76 -7.97 -10.25
C MET A 186 -18.24 -7.83 -10.26
N ARG A 187 -17.54 -8.69 -9.50
CA ARG A 187 -16.08 -8.74 -9.44
C ARG A 187 -15.48 -8.97 -10.82
N LYS A 188 -15.97 -9.99 -11.56
CA LYS A 188 -15.51 -10.28 -12.93
C LYS A 188 -15.63 -9.08 -13.86
N VAL A 189 -16.75 -8.34 -13.81
CA VAL A 189 -16.94 -7.15 -14.64
C VAL A 189 -15.88 -6.08 -14.35
N VAL A 190 -15.60 -5.81 -13.07
CA VAL A 190 -14.61 -4.82 -12.67
C VAL A 190 -13.19 -5.28 -12.99
N GLU A 191 -12.89 -6.57 -12.82
CA GLU A 191 -11.61 -7.18 -13.21
C GLU A 191 -11.38 -7.06 -14.72
N SER A 192 -12.37 -7.41 -15.56
CA SER A 192 -12.26 -7.24 -17.02
C SER A 192 -12.05 -5.79 -17.43
N TYR A 193 -12.68 -4.84 -16.74
CA TYR A 193 -12.42 -3.41 -16.97
C TYR A 193 -10.97 -3.04 -16.61
N ASN A 194 -10.47 -3.49 -15.46
CA ASN A 194 -9.08 -3.25 -15.06
C ASN A 194 -8.08 -3.86 -16.06
N GLU A 195 -8.33 -5.08 -16.54
CA GLU A 195 -7.50 -5.72 -17.58
C GLU A 195 -7.49 -4.94 -18.88
N MET A 196 -8.63 -4.37 -19.29
CA MET A 196 -8.70 -3.47 -20.42
C MET A 196 -7.87 -2.20 -20.16
N MET A 197 -8.03 -1.56 -19.01
CA MET A 197 -7.29 -0.33 -18.66
C MET A 197 -5.78 -0.53 -18.68
N LEU A 198 -5.26 -1.69 -18.27
CA LEU A 198 -3.82 -2.00 -18.32
C LEU A 198 -3.24 -1.97 -19.76
N LYS A 199 -4.07 -2.08 -20.79
CA LYS A 199 -3.68 -2.00 -22.21
C LYS A 199 -3.74 -0.58 -22.77
N HIS A 200 -4.20 0.38 -21.97
CA HIS A 200 -4.36 1.77 -22.38
C HIS A 200 -3.39 2.66 -21.62
N HIS A 201 -3.03 3.78 -22.23
CA HIS A 201 -2.25 4.82 -21.60
C HIS A 201 -3.14 6.04 -21.38
N VAL A 202 -3.35 6.41 -20.12
CA VAL A 202 -4.14 7.59 -19.75
C VAL A 202 -3.31 8.41 -18.77
N ASP A 203 -3.13 9.69 -19.09
CA ASP A 203 -2.31 10.63 -18.33
C ASP A 203 -2.86 12.07 -18.44
N VAL A 204 -2.37 12.96 -17.58
CA VAL A 204 -2.76 14.38 -17.56
C VAL A 204 -1.60 15.21 -18.10
N ALA A 205 -1.70 15.61 -19.37
CA ALA A 205 -0.60 16.25 -20.11
C ALA A 205 -0.04 17.54 -19.47
N SER A 206 -0.82 18.23 -18.65
CA SER A 206 -0.39 19.46 -17.96
C SER A 206 0.46 19.21 -16.71
N LEU A 207 0.53 17.97 -16.20
CA LEU A 207 1.28 17.66 -14.99
C LEU A 207 2.77 17.41 -15.31
N ARG A 208 3.65 18.11 -14.59
CA ARG A 208 5.12 17.91 -14.69
C ARG A 208 5.61 16.66 -13.96
N LYS A 209 4.84 16.18 -12.99
CA LYS A 209 5.12 14.98 -12.19
C LYS A 209 3.87 14.10 -12.21
N PRO A 210 4.00 12.78 -12.08
CA PRO A 210 2.86 11.83 -12.01
C PRO A 210 2.12 11.90 -10.66
N ILE A 211 1.88 13.13 -10.17
CA ILE A 211 1.31 13.43 -8.85
C ILE A 211 0.51 14.73 -8.97
N PHE A 212 -0.70 14.71 -8.42
CA PHE A 212 -1.51 15.89 -8.16
C PHE A 212 -1.61 16.11 -6.64
N VAL A 213 -1.39 17.35 -6.18
CA VAL A 213 -1.55 17.69 -4.76
C VAL A 213 -2.85 18.47 -4.60
N ARG A 214 -3.79 17.88 -3.88
CA ARG A 214 -5.08 18.49 -3.55
C ARG A 214 -5.01 19.09 -2.15
N GLU A 215 -5.50 20.30 -2.00
CA GLU A 215 -5.63 20.95 -0.70
C GLU A 215 -7.09 20.87 -0.24
N HIS A 216 -7.29 20.53 1.03
CA HIS A 216 -8.59 20.49 1.68
C HIS A 216 -8.54 21.39 2.91
N THR A 217 -9.44 22.38 2.95
CA THR A 217 -9.58 23.28 4.09
C THR A 217 -10.75 22.79 4.94
N ASN A 218 -10.50 22.50 6.21
CA ASN A 218 -11.59 22.12 7.13
C ASN A 218 -12.36 23.36 7.61
N GLU A 219 -13.45 23.14 8.35
CA GLU A 219 -14.30 24.21 8.90
C GLU A 219 -13.55 25.18 9.83
N LYS A 220 -12.41 24.75 10.40
CA LYS A 220 -11.53 25.56 11.25
C LYS A 220 -10.47 26.35 10.46
N GLY A 221 -10.48 26.26 9.12
CA GLY A 221 -9.51 26.94 8.26
C GLY A 221 -8.15 26.22 8.13
N GLU A 222 -8.01 25.02 8.69
CA GLU A 222 -6.77 24.25 8.59
C GLU A 222 -6.67 23.57 7.23
N VAL A 223 -5.54 23.77 6.56
CA VAL A 223 -5.27 23.19 5.23
C VAL A 223 -4.55 21.86 5.39
N THR A 224 -5.16 20.80 4.87
CA THR A 224 -4.56 19.48 4.73
C THR A 224 -4.24 19.20 3.27
N LYS A 225 -3.11 18.51 3.04
CA LYS A 225 -2.64 18.16 1.68
C LYS A 225 -2.84 16.68 1.44
N GLU A 226 -3.46 16.35 0.32
CA GLU A 226 -3.61 15.00 -0.19
C GLU A 226 -2.77 14.84 -1.45
N VAL A 227 -1.86 13.87 -1.43
CA VAL A 227 -1.02 13.54 -2.58
C VAL A 227 -1.68 12.42 -3.37
N ILE A 228 -2.19 12.75 -4.55
CA ILE A 228 -2.89 11.83 -5.45
C ILE A 228 -1.91 11.41 -6.55
N PRO A 229 -1.53 10.14 -6.63
CA PRO A 229 -0.71 9.66 -7.74
C PRO A 229 -1.50 9.61 -9.04
N ILE A 230 -0.87 9.96 -10.15
CA ILE A 230 -1.48 9.98 -11.49
C ILE A 230 -0.61 9.13 -12.42
N GLY A 231 -1.26 8.38 -13.31
CA GLY A 231 -0.59 7.63 -14.36
C GLY A 231 -1.00 6.16 -14.44
N PRO A 232 -0.37 5.39 -15.34
CA PRO A 232 -0.76 4.00 -15.64
C PRO A 232 -0.70 3.05 -14.43
N ASP A 233 0.19 3.33 -13.48
CA ASP A 233 0.36 2.59 -12.24
C ASP A 233 -0.76 2.82 -11.21
N HIS A 234 -1.66 3.79 -11.47
CA HIS A 234 -2.76 4.18 -10.59
C HIS A 234 -4.14 4.11 -11.26
N MET A 235 -4.29 3.30 -12.31
CA MET A 235 -5.55 3.13 -13.04
C MET A 235 -6.52 2.08 -12.44
N PHE A 236 -6.18 1.45 -11.32
CA PHE A 236 -7.01 0.40 -10.73
C PHE A 236 -8.36 0.95 -10.25
N THR A 237 -9.43 0.34 -10.77
CA THR A 237 -10.82 0.66 -10.45
C THR A 237 -11.45 -0.42 -9.58
N TYR A 238 -12.33 0.01 -8.70
CA TYR A 238 -13.08 -0.84 -7.77
C TYR A 238 -14.47 -0.26 -7.52
N ARG A 239 -15.39 -1.06 -6.99
CA ARG A 239 -16.74 -0.63 -6.63
C ARG A 239 -16.91 -0.59 -5.12
N ILE A 240 -17.57 0.46 -4.64
CA ILE A 240 -17.89 0.63 -3.22
C ILE A 240 -19.40 0.56 -3.03
N PHE A 241 -19.81 -0.40 -2.21
CA PHE A 241 -21.14 -0.51 -1.62
C PHE A 241 -21.07 -0.03 -0.17
N SER A 242 -22.19 0.44 0.38
CA SER A 242 -22.18 1.08 1.70
C SER A 242 -23.34 0.64 2.59
N ARG A 243 -23.33 1.09 3.85
CA ARG A 243 -24.33 0.81 4.91
C ARG A 243 -24.38 -0.66 5.34
N GLY A 244 -23.27 -1.37 5.18
CA GLY A 244 -23.19 -2.79 5.55
C GLY A 244 -24.20 -3.69 4.82
N ASP A 245 -24.79 -3.22 3.71
CA ASP A 245 -25.84 -3.97 3.00
C ASP A 245 -25.23 -5.16 2.26
N THR A 246 -25.26 -6.33 2.90
CA THR A 246 -24.77 -7.61 2.36
C THR A 246 -25.57 -8.10 1.16
N LYS A 247 -26.70 -7.46 0.81
CA LYS A 247 -27.42 -7.68 -0.45
C LYS A 247 -26.90 -6.80 -1.59
N PHE A 248 -25.92 -5.93 -1.34
CA PHE A 248 -25.26 -5.06 -2.31
C PHE A 248 -26.22 -4.17 -3.11
N ARG A 249 -27.29 -3.66 -2.46
CA ARG A 249 -28.32 -2.80 -3.10
C ARG A 249 -28.12 -1.31 -2.81
N LYS A 250 -27.21 -0.96 -1.90
CA LYS A 250 -26.93 0.43 -1.51
C LYS A 250 -25.60 0.89 -2.08
N HIS A 251 -25.65 2.02 -2.79
CA HIS A 251 -24.51 2.58 -3.53
C HIS A 251 -24.01 1.62 -4.63
N GLY A 252 -22.70 1.43 -4.79
CA GLY A 252 -22.12 0.63 -5.88
C GLY A 252 -21.48 1.47 -6.98
N ARG A 253 -21.06 2.71 -6.68
CA ARG A 253 -20.30 3.56 -7.60
C ARG A 253 -18.90 2.98 -7.83
N TRP A 254 -18.34 3.31 -8.98
CA TRP A 254 -16.97 2.99 -9.36
C TRP A 254 -16.03 4.08 -8.81
N TYR A 255 -14.85 3.68 -8.38
CA TYR A 255 -13.84 4.54 -7.76
C TYR A 255 -12.43 4.13 -8.19
N GLY A 256 -11.50 5.08 -8.13
CA GLY A 256 -10.10 4.86 -8.43
C GLY A 256 -9.82 4.98 -9.92
N GLY A 257 -8.55 4.93 -10.34
CA GLY A 257 -8.21 5.28 -11.72
C GLY A 257 -8.83 6.63 -12.12
N PHE A 258 -9.44 6.66 -13.29
CA PHE A 258 -10.11 7.85 -13.83
C PHE A 258 -11.61 7.94 -13.46
N TRP A 259 -12.04 7.30 -12.36
CA TRP A 259 -13.41 7.31 -11.83
C TRP A 259 -13.52 7.95 -10.45
#